data_AF-A0A967X4M1-F1
#
_entry.id   AF-A0A967X4M1-F1
#
_cell.length_a   1.000
_cell.length_b   1.000
_cell.length_c   1.000
_cell.angle_alpha   90.00
_cell.angle_beta   90.00
_cell.angle_gamma   90.00
#
_symmetry.space_group_name_H-M   'P 1'
#
loop_
_entity.id
_entity.type
_entity.pdbx_description
1 polymer ?
#
loop_
_entity_poly.entity_id
_entity_poly.type
_entity_poly.pdbx_seq_one_letter_code
_entity_poly.pdbx_strand_id
1 'polypeptide(L)'
;GKLVGSCPIHGGKNGTSFNVDTGKNVFHCFSQCGGGNVLDLVMKLEDCSIREAGEKLSDWFELRFDRRGGIAKTAKRRPKPRNATASHNSGRSDASRVNPPLERPLKGLN
;
A
#
# COMPACT_ATOMS: atom_id res chain seq x y z
N GLY A 1 2.29 13.65 -15.21
CA GLY A 1 1.83 13.45 -16.60
C GLY A 1 0.50 12.71 -16.63
N LYS A 2 -0.29 12.84 -17.71
CA LYS A 2 -1.56 12.12 -17.88
C LYS A 2 -1.37 10.89 -18.77
N LEU A 3 -1.93 9.76 -18.38
CA LEU A 3 -1.97 8.51 -19.15
C LEU A 3 -3.44 8.16 -19.41
N VAL A 4 -3.73 7.61 -20.60
CA VAL A 4 -5.09 7.26 -21.04
C VAL A 4 -5.04 5.87 -21.69
N GLY A 5 -6.03 5.02 -21.40
CA GLY A 5 -6.11 3.68 -21.94
C GLY A 5 -7.46 2.98 -21.71
N SER A 6 -7.53 1.70 -22.09
CA SER A 6 -8.63 0.81 -21.70
C SER A 6 -8.64 0.58 -20.20
N CYS A 7 -9.83 0.47 -19.60
CA CYS A 7 -9.96 0.18 -18.18
C CYS A 7 -9.59 -1.27 -17.85
N PRO A 8 -8.56 -1.52 -17.02
CA PRO A 8 -8.15 -2.86 -16.65
C PRO A 8 -9.10 -3.53 -15.63
N ILE A 9 -9.95 -2.76 -14.95
CA ILE A 9 -10.82 -3.26 -13.87
C ILE A 9 -12.01 -4.04 -14.45
N HIS A 10 -12.67 -3.51 -15.49
CA HIS A 10 -13.85 -4.16 -16.08
C HIS A 10 -13.60 -4.74 -17.48
N GLY A 11 -12.37 -4.66 -17.98
CA GLY A 11 -11.99 -5.26 -19.27
C GLY A 11 -12.72 -4.68 -20.50
N GLY A 12 -13.09 -3.40 -20.45
CA GLY A 12 -13.83 -2.75 -21.55
C GLY A 12 -12.99 -2.57 -22.82
N LYS A 13 -13.66 -2.56 -23.98
CA LYS A 13 -13.02 -2.33 -25.30
C LYS A 13 -12.76 -0.85 -25.62
N ASN A 14 -13.29 0.07 -24.82
CA ASN A 14 -13.08 1.50 -25.02
C ASN A 14 -11.66 1.90 -24.58
N GLY A 15 -10.79 2.13 -25.56
CA GLY A 15 -9.38 2.48 -25.41
C GLY A 15 -9.07 3.79 -24.70
N THR A 16 -10.08 4.59 -24.33
CA THR A 16 -9.89 5.87 -23.62
C THR A 16 -10.76 5.97 -22.36
N SER A 17 -11.26 4.85 -21.86
CA SER A 17 -12.18 4.83 -20.70
C SER A 17 -11.48 5.05 -19.36
N PHE A 18 -10.16 4.89 -19.30
CA PHE A 18 -9.38 4.94 -18.06
C PHE A 18 -8.24 5.96 -18.14
N ASN A 19 -8.27 6.93 -17.24
CA ASN A 19 -7.28 7.98 -17.16
C ASN A 19 -6.52 7.91 -15.84
N VAL A 20 -5.21 8.16 -15.88
CA VAL A 20 -4.33 8.29 -14.71
C VAL A 20 -3.63 9.64 -14.76
N ASP A 21 -3.66 10.37 -13.65
CA ASP A 21 -2.86 11.57 -13.44
C ASP A 21 -1.76 11.28 -12.41
N THR A 22 -0.54 11.06 -12.89
CA THR A 22 0.63 10.74 -12.04
C THR A 22 1.11 11.92 -11.21
N GLY A 23 0.72 13.16 -11.55
CA GLY A 23 1.04 14.33 -10.71
C GLY A 23 0.12 14.43 -9.51
N LYS A 24 -1.13 13.97 -9.66
CA LYS A 24 -2.15 13.98 -8.61
C LYS A 24 -2.29 12.65 -7.87
N ASN A 25 -1.62 11.59 -8.35
CA ASN A 25 -1.74 10.21 -7.85
C ASN A 25 -3.19 9.70 -7.82
N VAL A 26 -3.95 9.99 -8.88
CA VAL A 26 -5.34 9.55 -9.02
C VAL A 26 -5.59 8.85 -10.35
N PHE A 27 -6.56 7.95 -10.36
CA PHE A 27 -7.14 7.37 -11.57
C PHE A 27 -8.64 7.65 -11.63
N HIS A 28 -9.21 7.58 -12.84
CA HIS A 28 -10.65 7.57 -13.04
C HIS A 28 -11.04 6.76 -14.26
N CYS A 29 -12.02 5.87 -14.09
CA CYS A 29 -12.72 5.20 -15.17
C CYS A 29 -14.04 5.92 -15.46
N PHE A 30 -14.19 6.49 -16.65
CA PHE A 30 -15.36 7.25 -17.09
C PHE A 30 -16.53 6.38 -17.55
N SER A 31 -16.57 5.11 -17.13
CA SER A 31 -17.64 4.18 -17.51
C SER A 31 -18.34 3.61 -16.28
N GLN A 32 -17.68 2.71 -15.56
CA GLN A 32 -18.36 1.92 -14.50
C GLN A 32 -17.57 1.81 -13.19
N CYS A 33 -16.24 1.90 -13.21
CA CYS A 33 -15.42 1.61 -12.03
C CYS A 33 -15.18 2.81 -11.12
N GLY A 34 -15.59 4.02 -11.53
CA GLY A 34 -15.28 5.27 -10.82
C GLY A 34 -13.78 5.56 -10.76
N GLY A 35 -13.35 6.34 -9.76
CA GLY A 35 -11.94 6.71 -9.57
C GLY A 35 -11.46 6.52 -8.14
N GLY A 36 -10.24 6.97 -7.87
CA GLY A 36 -9.61 6.87 -6.56
C GLY A 36 -8.09 7.07 -6.61
N ASN A 37 -7.42 6.72 -5.53
CA ASN A 37 -5.96 6.70 -5.41
C ASN A 37 -5.37 5.31 -5.76
N VAL A 38 -4.08 5.11 -5.48
CA VAL A 38 -3.39 3.83 -5.77
C VAL A 38 -3.95 2.64 -4.98
N LEU A 39 -4.37 2.83 -3.73
CA LEU A 39 -4.96 1.75 -2.93
C LEU A 39 -6.32 1.36 -3.49
N ASP A 40 -7.15 2.35 -3.84
CA ASP A 40 -8.45 2.10 -4.48
C ASP A 40 -8.30 1.34 -5.80
N LEU A 41 -7.24 1.63 -6.56
CA LEU A 41 -6.95 0.94 -7.81
C LEU A 41 -6.62 -0.54 -7.55
N VAL A 42 -5.71 -0.81 -6.61
CA VAL A 42 -5.31 -2.18 -6.26
C VAL A 42 -6.48 -2.96 -5.68
N MET A 43 -7.27 -2.37 -4.79
CA MET A 43 -8.48 -3.00 -4.25
C MET A 43 -9.43 -3.45 -5.36
N LYS A 44 -9.64 -2.61 -6.39
CA LYS A 44 -10.54 -2.94 -7.50
C LYS A 44 -9.96 -3.94 -8.49
N LEU A 45 -8.63 -3.94 -8.69
CA LEU A 45 -7.97 -4.88 -9.59
C LEU A 45 -7.84 -6.29 -8.99
N GLU A 46 -7.55 -6.35 -7.69
CA GLU A 46 -7.23 -7.58 -6.97
C GLU A 46 -8.41 -8.11 -6.14
N ASP A 47 -9.54 -7.40 -6.16
CA ASP A 47 -10.75 -7.68 -5.37
C ASP A 47 -10.43 -7.97 -3.89
N CYS A 48 -9.79 -6.99 -3.23
CA CYS A 48 -9.29 -7.16 -1.87
C CYS A 48 -9.62 -5.97 -0.95
N SER A 49 -9.49 -6.18 0.35
CA SER A 49 -9.64 -5.12 1.35
C SER A 49 -8.51 -4.09 1.29
N ILE A 50 -8.71 -2.93 1.93
CA ILE A 50 -7.69 -1.86 1.97
C ILE A 50 -6.38 -2.31 2.64
N ARG A 51 -6.47 -3.18 3.65
CA ARG A 51 -5.29 -3.74 4.34
C ARG A 51 -4.51 -4.64 3.39
N GLU A 52 -5.20 -5.56 2.71
CA GLU A 52 -4.58 -6.48 1.75
C GLU A 52 -3.98 -5.73 0.55
N ALA A 53 -4.62 -4.65 0.08
CA ALA A 53 -4.07 -3.81 -0.97
C ALA A 53 -2.74 -3.15 -0.54
N GLY A 54 -2.66 -2.68 0.71
CA GLY A 54 -1.42 -2.15 1.28
C GLY A 54 -0.34 -3.22 1.43
N GLU A 55 -0.71 -4.43 1.85
CA GLU A 55 0.20 -5.58 1.95
C GLU A 55 0.75 -5.97 0.56
N LYS A 56 -0.12 -6.10 -0.45
CA LYS A 56 0.27 -6.36 -1.84
C LYS A 56 1.23 -5.32 -2.39
N LEU A 57 0.93 -4.02 -2.22
CA LEU A 57 1.84 -2.94 -2.63
C LEU A 57 3.20 -3.03 -1.92
N SER A 58 3.19 -3.37 -0.64
CA SER A 58 4.43 -3.53 0.12
C SER A 58 5.28 -4.68 -0.43
N ASP A 59 4.65 -5.79 -0.78
CA ASP A 59 5.33 -6.95 -1.36
C ASP A 59 5.82 -6.68 -2.78
N TRP A 60 5.00 -6.09 -3.65
CA TRP A 60 5.36 -5.79 -5.04
C TRP A 60 6.54 -4.82 -5.17
N PHE A 61 6.66 -3.87 -4.24
CA PHE A 61 7.73 -2.88 -4.22
C PHE A 61 8.81 -3.18 -3.16
N GLU A 62 8.79 -4.37 -2.56
CA GLU A 62 9.74 -4.83 -1.54
C GLU A 62 9.92 -3.83 -0.37
N LEU A 63 8.85 -3.15 0.02
CA LEU A 63 8.85 -2.21 1.13
C LEU A 63 8.97 -2.96 2.45
N ARG A 64 10.04 -2.68 3.19
CA ARG A 64 10.22 -3.19 4.56
C ARG A 64 9.90 -2.08 5.53
N PHE A 65 9.07 -2.37 6.52
CA PHE A 65 8.73 -1.44 7.59
C PHE A 65 9.40 -1.85 8.90
N ASP A 66 9.89 -0.89 9.67
CA ASP A 66 10.38 -1.11 11.02
C ASP A 66 9.22 -1.27 12.01
N ARG A 67 9.53 -1.60 13.27
CA ARG A 67 8.52 -1.76 14.33
C ARG A 67 7.72 -0.49 14.64
N ARG A 68 8.15 0.67 14.13
CA ARG A 68 7.50 1.98 14.28
C ARG A 68 6.76 2.40 13.00
N GLY A 69 6.69 1.55 11.98
CA GLY A 69 6.02 1.84 10.70
C GLY A 69 6.83 2.72 9.76
N GLY A 70 8.10 3.00 10.05
CA GLY A 70 8.99 3.70 9.13
C GLY A 70 9.56 2.75 8.08
N ILE A 71 9.83 3.23 6.86
CA ILE A 71 10.52 2.42 5.84
C ILE A 71 11.93 2.08 6.37
N ALA A 72 12.16 0.79 6.61
CA ALA A 72 13.43 0.27 7.05
C ALA A 72 14.46 0.50 5.92
N LYS A 73 15.41 1.41 6.16
CA LYS A 73 16.58 1.55 5.31
C LYS A 73 17.27 0.17 5.29
N THR A 74 17.47 -0.44 4.13
CA THR A 74 18.39 -1.58 4.01
C THR A 74 19.76 -1.12 4.48
N ALA A 75 20.08 -1.38 5.74
CA ALA A 75 21.44 -1.31 6.22
C ALA A 75 22.22 -2.32 5.38
N LYS A 76 23.19 -1.85 4.59
CA LYS A 76 24.18 -2.73 3.95
C LYS A 76 24.72 -3.63 5.05
N ARG A 77 24.29 -4.89 5.07
CA ARG A 77 24.72 -5.88 6.04
C ARG A 77 26.20 -6.15 5.78
N ARG A 78 27.08 -5.43 6.48
CA ARG A 78 28.47 -5.86 6.64
C ARG A 78 28.41 -7.21 7.38
N PRO A 79 29.00 -8.30 6.86
CA PRO A 79 28.90 -9.60 7.52
C PRO A 79 29.56 -9.51 8.89
N LYS A 80 28.74 -9.60 9.95
CA LYS A 80 29.21 -9.68 11.33
C LYS A 80 29.72 -11.12 11.56
N PRO A 81 30.95 -11.33 12.04
CA PRO A 81 31.44 -12.67 12.34
C PRO A 81 30.54 -13.32 13.41
N ARG A 82 30.15 -14.56 13.13
CA ARG A 82 29.24 -15.36 13.93
C ARG A 82 29.96 -15.85 15.18
N ASN A 83 29.67 -15.26 16.34
CA ASN A 83 29.85 -15.94 17.62
C ASN A 83 28.48 -16.09 18.29
N ALA A 84 28.13 -17.35 18.57
CA ALA A 84 26.88 -17.79 19.16
C ALA A 84 26.74 -17.31 20.60
N THR A 85 25.51 -16.98 21.01
CA THR A 85 24.76 -17.59 22.14
C THR A 85 23.56 -16.71 22.54
N ALA A 86 22.58 -17.36 23.17
CA ALA A 86 21.47 -16.81 23.96
C ALA A 86 20.18 -16.34 23.24
N SER A 87 19.33 -17.34 22.99
CA SER A 87 17.91 -17.40 23.41
C SER A 87 17.33 -16.10 23.99
N HIS A 88 16.41 -15.46 23.24
CA HIS A 88 15.29 -14.74 23.84
C HIS A 88 14.02 -15.03 23.04
N ASN A 89 13.15 -15.80 23.69
CA ASN A 89 11.76 -16.02 23.32
C ASN A 89 11.01 -14.69 23.43
N SER A 90 10.32 -14.26 22.38
CA SER A 90 9.31 -13.21 22.52
C SER A 90 8.22 -13.33 21.45
N GLY A 91 7.14 -13.99 21.86
CA GLY A 91 5.81 -13.39 21.76
C GLY A 91 5.17 -13.41 20.38
N ARG A 92 4.23 -14.34 20.22
CA ARG A 92 3.14 -14.33 19.25
C ARG A 92 2.66 -12.89 18.96
N SER A 93 2.72 -12.47 17.71
CA SER A 93 2.05 -11.26 17.23
C SER A 93 0.55 -11.56 17.15
N ASP A 94 -0.15 -11.14 18.21
CA ASP A 94 -1.60 -11.21 18.35
C ASP A 94 -2.28 -10.43 17.21
N ALA A 95 -3.23 -11.07 16.53
CA ALA A 95 -3.94 -10.58 15.35
C ALA A 95 -5.01 -9.51 15.69
N SER A 96 -4.84 -8.77 16.78
CA SER A 96 -5.85 -7.89 17.38
C SER A 96 -5.33 -6.47 17.68
N ARG A 97 -4.47 -5.92 16.83
CA ARG A 97 -4.15 -4.49 16.92
C ARG A 97 -5.26 -3.68 16.26
N VAL A 98 -6.35 -3.48 17.00
CA VAL A 98 -7.37 -2.47 16.68
C VAL A 98 -6.65 -1.11 16.58
N ASN A 99 -6.78 -0.42 15.43
CA ASN A 99 -6.22 0.91 15.25
C ASN A 99 -6.91 1.87 16.23
N PRO A 100 -6.24 2.36 17.28
CA PRO A 100 -6.88 3.21 18.27
C PRO A 100 -7.30 4.54 17.61
N PRO A 101 -8.41 5.15 18.05
CA PRO A 101 -8.81 6.46 17.57
C PRO A 101 -7.70 7.48 17.83
N LEU A 102 -7.55 8.44 16.91
CA LEU A 102 -6.54 9.49 17.05
C LEU A 102 -6.82 10.29 18.33
N GLU A 103 -5.85 10.33 19.25
CA GLU A 103 -5.99 11.08 20.51
C GLU A 103 -6.05 12.59 20.31
N ARG A 104 -5.68 13.07 19.12
CA ARG A 104 -5.65 14.49 18.79
C ARG A 104 -6.55 14.74 17.59
N PRO A 105 -7.44 15.75 17.66
CA PRO A 105 -8.24 16.13 16.50
C PRO A 105 -7.31 16.53 15.35
N LEU A 106 -7.68 16.11 14.13
CA LEU A 106 -7.03 16.57 12.90
C LEU A 106 -7.27 18.08 12.80
N LYS A 107 -6.31 18.89 13.26
CA LYS A 107 -6.39 20.35 13.17
C LYS A 107 -6.32 20.74 11.69
N GLY A 108 -7.30 21.50 11.21
CA GLY A 108 -7.25 22.18 9.91
C GLY A 108 -7.91 21.47 8.73
N LEU A 109 -8.83 20.53 8.93
CA LEU A 109 -9.82 20.21 7.89
C LEU A 109 -10.95 21.24 7.99
N ASN A 110 -10.86 22.28 7.17
CA ASN A 110 -11.97 23.20 6.86
C ASN A 110 -12.61 22.75 5.53
#